data_AF-A0A496Q5T4-F1
#
_entry.id   AF-A0A496Q5T4-F1
#
_cell.length_a   1.000
_cell.length_b   1.000
_cell.length_c   1.000
_cell.angle_alpha   90.00
_cell.angle_beta   90.00
_cell.angle_gamma   90.00
#
_symmetry.space_group_name_H-M   'P 1'
#
loop_
_entity.id
_entity.type
_entity.pdbx_description
1 polymer ?
#
loop_
_entity_poly.entity_id
_entity_poly.type
_entity_poly.pdbx_seq_one_letter_code
_entity_poly.pdbx_strand_id
1 'polypeptide(L)'
;MISTDPWVWLSAFLTICSFTLLYGDNPLFRIAEYVYVSVMVAHSVVTGITTLSSRFTPLFTGAQPHLIVTLILGIMSLFVVWRKYAWIASFPISIMLGVGTGLTMRTMMRTDLVGNMSAVISETAKIFIGPPASRLGYFIRVVFTLSGLVYLLFTIFIKGPVSKPIGYIRTFGKYVFITYLGLQVGNDIIMFQGLVTSALVRLFKTWLGI
;
A
#
# COMPACT_ATOMS: atom_id res chain seq x y z
N MET A 1 27.84 12.19 -18.17
CA MET A 1 28.81 13.06 -17.44
C MET A 1 28.54 12.89 -15.96
N ILE A 2 29.57 12.69 -15.14
CA ILE A 2 29.40 12.58 -13.68
C ILE A 2 28.73 13.86 -13.15
N SER A 3 27.72 13.70 -12.30
CA SER A 3 27.02 14.84 -11.70
C SER A 3 27.95 15.61 -10.75
N THR A 4 27.88 16.94 -10.81
CA THR A 4 28.65 17.87 -9.97
C THR A 4 27.91 18.25 -8.69
N ASP A 5 26.65 17.83 -8.51
CA ASP A 5 25.82 18.24 -7.39
C ASP A 5 26.13 17.45 -6.12
N PRO A 6 26.51 18.11 -5.00
CA PRO A 6 26.82 17.42 -3.74
C PRO A 6 25.66 16.55 -3.21
N TRP A 7 24.42 16.96 -3.48
CA TRP A 7 23.23 16.21 -3.10
C TRP A 7 23.08 14.89 -3.85
N VAL A 8 23.49 14.84 -5.12
CA VAL A 8 23.45 13.62 -5.93
C VAL A 8 24.48 12.63 -5.40
N TRP A 9 25.68 13.09 -5.05
CA TRP A 9 26.72 12.29 -4.41
C TRP A 9 26.27 11.71 -3.06
N LEU A 10 25.67 12.54 -2.20
CA LEU A 10 25.11 12.08 -0.93
C LEU A 10 24.03 11.01 -1.16
N SER A 11 23.12 11.24 -2.10
CA SER A 11 22.05 10.28 -2.40
C SER A 11 22.58 8.96 -2.97
N ALA A 12 23.63 8.99 -3.80
CA ALA A 12 24.28 7.81 -4.35
C ALA A 12 24.98 7.01 -3.24
N PHE A 13 25.71 7.69 -2.35
CA PHE A 13 26.36 7.07 -1.19
C PHE A 13 25.35 6.36 -0.29
N LEU A 14 24.26 7.02 0.10
CA LEU A 14 23.21 6.39 0.92
C LEU A 14 22.59 5.18 0.22
N THR A 15 22.40 5.26 -1.10
CA THR A 15 21.84 4.15 -1.89
C THR A 15 22.78 2.94 -1.87
N ILE A 16 24.09 3.13 -1.99
CA ILE A 16 25.10 2.07 -1.88
C ILE A 16 25.10 1.46 -0.47
N CYS A 17 25.04 2.30 0.57
CA CYS A 17 24.94 1.84 1.95
C CYS A 17 23.68 0.98 2.19
N SER A 18 22.54 1.35 1.59
CA SER A 18 21.32 0.53 1.64
C SER A 18 21.47 -0.81 0.90
N PHE A 19 22.13 -0.84 -0.26
CA PHE A 19 22.38 -2.08 -0.99
C PHE A 19 23.35 -3.04 -0.26
N THR A 20 24.12 -2.53 0.70
CA THR A 20 25.01 -3.38 1.53
C THR A 20 24.22 -4.40 2.38
N LEU A 21 22.92 -4.17 2.60
CA LEU A 21 22.02 -5.14 3.25
C LEU A 21 22.01 -6.51 2.55
N LEU A 22 22.18 -6.54 1.22
CA LEU A 22 22.24 -7.79 0.44
C LEU A 22 23.42 -8.68 0.85
N TYR A 23 24.48 -8.10 1.41
CA TYR A 23 25.66 -8.80 1.89
C TYR A 23 25.61 -9.12 3.41
N GLY A 24 24.49 -8.81 4.07
CA GLY A 24 24.29 -8.99 5.50
C GLY A 24 24.41 -7.70 6.31
N ASP A 25 24.37 -7.88 7.63
CA ASP A 25 24.28 -6.79 8.61
C ASP A 25 25.65 -6.13 8.82
N ASN A 26 25.95 -5.11 8.03
CA ASN A 26 27.23 -4.39 8.04
C ASN A 26 27.08 -3.00 8.69
N PRO A 27 28.16 -2.44 9.28
CA PRO A 27 28.10 -1.11 9.91
C PRO A 27 27.68 0.00 8.93
N LEU A 28 27.99 -0.14 7.65
CA LEU A 28 27.57 0.80 6.60
C LEU A 28 26.05 0.83 6.42
N PHE A 29 25.38 -0.33 6.46
CA PHE A 29 23.93 -0.40 6.39
C PHE A 29 23.29 0.28 7.61
N ARG A 30 23.83 0.00 8.81
CA ARG A 30 23.35 0.57 10.07
C ARG A 30 23.43 2.11 10.10
N ILE A 31 24.46 2.71 9.48
CA ILE A 31 24.55 4.17 9.32
C ILE A 31 23.40 4.68 8.44
N ALA A 32 23.15 4.04 7.29
CA ALA A 32 22.04 4.43 6.42
C ALA A 32 20.69 4.31 7.13
N GLU A 33 20.51 3.27 7.94
CA GLU A 33 19.31 3.07 8.77
C GLU A 33 19.13 4.20 9.80
N TYR A 34 20.18 4.53 10.56
CA TYR A 34 20.10 5.62 11.54
C TYR A 34 19.82 6.98 10.88
N VAL A 35 20.46 7.27 9.74
CA VAL A 35 20.20 8.51 8.99
C VAL A 35 18.75 8.53 8.50
N TYR A 36 18.27 7.42 7.93
CA TYR A 36 16.90 7.31 7.46
C TYR A 36 15.87 7.54 8.58
N VAL A 37 15.99 6.82 9.70
CA VAL A 37 15.08 6.97 10.84
C VAL A 37 15.14 8.39 11.41
N SER A 38 16.33 8.97 11.52
CA SER A 38 16.50 10.35 12.02
C SER A 38 15.83 11.38 11.12
N VAL A 39 15.99 11.26 9.79
CA VAL A 39 15.34 12.14 8.80
C VAL A 39 13.82 11.98 8.84
N MET A 40 13.32 10.75 8.98
CA MET A 40 11.88 10.51 9.11
C MET A 40 11.29 11.16 10.37
N VAL A 41 12.00 11.06 11.50
CA VAL A 41 11.58 11.72 12.75
C VAL A 41 11.63 13.23 12.59
N ALA A 42 12.72 13.80 12.05
CA ALA A 42 12.85 15.24 11.83
C ALA A 42 11.75 15.78 10.90
N HIS A 43 11.48 15.10 9.78
CA HIS A 43 10.41 15.45 8.86
C HIS A 43 9.03 15.39 9.53
N SER A 44 8.78 14.35 10.34
CA SER A 44 7.53 14.21 11.10
C SER A 44 7.32 15.37 12.09
N VAL A 45 8.39 15.83 12.75
CA VAL A 45 8.33 16.99 13.65
C VAL A 45 8.04 18.28 12.88
N VAL A 46 8.73 18.53 11.77
CA VAL A 46 8.52 19.74 10.95
C VAL A 46 7.10 19.79 10.37
N THR A 47 6.64 18.69 9.79
CA THR A 47 5.27 18.58 9.26
C THR A 47 4.22 18.68 10.37
N GLY A 48 4.53 18.19 11.57
CA GLY A 48 3.71 18.40 12.75
C GLY A 48 3.54 19.89 13.07
N ILE A 49 4.63 20.66 13.10
CA ILE A 49 4.61 22.11 13.39
C ILE A 49 3.87 22.90 12.30
N THR A 50 4.07 22.59 11.01
CA THR A 50 3.36 23.28 9.93
C THR A 50 1.87 22.96 9.91
N THR A 51 1.50 21.72 10.22
CA THR A 51 0.10 21.31 10.44
C THR A 51 -0.50 22.04 11.62
N LEU A 52 0.27 22.21 12.69
CA LEU A 52 -0.12 22.95 13.87
C LEU A 52 -0.47 24.42 13.53
N SER A 53 0.44 25.10 12.82
CA SER A 53 0.25 26.49 12.40
C SER A 53 -0.95 26.67 11.46
N SER A 54 -1.06 25.84 10.42
CA SER A 54 -2.15 25.93 9.43
C SER A 54 -3.53 25.57 9.98
N ARG A 55 -3.60 24.75 11.03
CA ARG A 55 -4.86 24.36 11.68
C ARG A 55 -5.22 25.25 12.87
N PHE A 56 -4.29 26.00 13.44
CA PHE A 56 -4.54 26.93 14.55
C PHE A 56 -4.87 28.35 14.14
N THR A 57 -4.43 28.82 12.97
CA THR A 57 -4.87 30.12 12.44
C THR A 57 -6.41 30.24 12.30
N PRO A 58 -7.17 29.22 11.87
CA PRO A 58 -8.63 29.31 11.80
C PRO A 58 -9.36 29.15 13.15
N LEU A 59 -8.67 28.77 14.25
CA LEU A 59 -9.29 28.72 15.59
C LEU A 59 -9.59 30.13 16.12
N PHE A 60 -8.70 31.09 15.87
CA PHE A 60 -8.86 32.46 16.35
C PHE A 60 -9.89 33.27 15.54
N THR A 61 -10.20 32.85 14.31
CA THR A 61 -11.23 33.47 13.45
C THR A 61 -12.62 32.85 13.62
N GLY A 62 -12.80 31.90 14.55
CA GLY A 62 -14.13 31.41 14.97
C GLY A 62 -14.90 30.54 13.97
N ALA A 63 -14.28 30.08 12.88
CA ALA A 63 -15.02 29.48 11.77
C ALA A 63 -15.41 27.99 11.99
N GLN A 64 -14.72 27.23 12.87
CA GLN A 64 -14.97 25.78 13.03
C GLN A 64 -14.64 25.24 14.44
N PRO A 65 -15.63 25.04 15.33
CA PRO A 65 -15.40 24.52 16.70
C PRO A 65 -14.94 23.05 16.76
N HIS A 66 -15.07 22.28 15.67
CA HIS A 66 -14.60 20.88 15.61
C HIS A 66 -13.08 20.74 15.73
N LEU A 67 -12.32 21.79 15.38
CA LEU A 67 -10.85 21.78 15.43
C LEU A 67 -10.28 21.78 16.86
N ILE A 68 -11.10 22.08 17.88
CA ILE A 68 -10.69 22.03 19.30
C ILE A 68 -10.34 20.60 19.73
N VAL A 69 -11.06 19.59 19.22
CA VAL A 69 -10.75 18.18 19.51
C VAL A 69 -9.38 17.80 18.93
N THR A 70 -9.05 18.33 17.74
CA THR A 70 -7.76 18.08 17.08
C THR A 70 -6.61 18.80 17.81
N LEU A 71 -6.86 19.98 18.39
CA LEU A 71 -5.90 20.71 19.25
C LEU A 71 -5.53 19.88 20.50
N ILE A 72 -6.54 19.37 21.21
CA ILE A 72 -6.32 18.55 22.42
C ILE A 72 -5.53 17.30 22.07
N LEU A 73 -5.91 16.60 20.99
CA LEU A 73 -5.18 15.42 20.51
C LEU A 73 -3.75 15.73 20.04
N GLY A 74 -3.53 16.89 19.43
CA GLY A 74 -2.20 17.37 19.04
C GLY A 74 -1.29 17.62 20.24
N ILE A 75 -1.80 18.31 21.26
CA ILE A 75 -1.09 18.54 22.53
C ILE A 75 -0.80 17.21 23.24
N MET A 76 -1.75 16.28 23.24
CA MET A 76 -1.56 14.93 23.79
C MET A 76 -0.44 14.16 23.08
N SER A 77 -0.25 14.35 21.77
CA SER A 77 0.81 13.67 21.01
C SER A 77 2.23 14.17 21.36
N LEU A 78 2.38 15.44 21.76
CA LEU A 78 3.68 16.01 22.14
C LEU A 78 4.27 15.34 23.40
N PHE A 79 3.42 14.75 24.25
CA PHE A 79 3.87 14.01 25.43
C PHE A 79 4.59 12.69 25.10
N VAL A 80 4.67 12.28 23.83
CA VAL A 80 5.44 11.09 23.40
C VAL A 80 6.94 11.21 23.70
N VAL A 81 7.46 12.45 23.76
CA VAL A 81 8.88 12.72 24.05
C VAL A 81 9.26 12.34 25.49
N TRP A 82 8.28 12.34 26.41
CA TRP A 82 8.52 12.09 27.83
C TRP A 82 8.15 10.64 28.16
N ARG A 83 9.15 9.80 28.48
CA ARG A 83 8.95 8.38 28.87
C ARG A 83 7.88 8.18 29.95
N LYS A 84 7.71 9.13 30.87
CA LYS A 84 6.72 9.06 31.96
C LYS A 84 5.29 9.37 31.52
N TYR A 85 5.10 10.17 30.47
CA TYR A 85 3.78 10.62 29.99
C TYR A 85 3.43 10.09 28.59
N ALA A 86 4.28 9.24 28.01
CA ALA A 86 4.11 8.66 26.68
C ALA A 86 2.76 7.95 26.49
N TRP A 87 2.13 7.45 27.57
CA TRP A 87 0.81 6.83 27.50
C TRP A 87 -0.31 7.80 27.05
N ILE A 88 -0.16 9.09 27.33
CA ILE A 88 -1.13 10.12 26.90
C ILE A 88 -1.12 10.26 25.37
N ALA A 89 0.02 10.01 24.71
CA ALA A 89 0.12 10.01 23.25
C ALA A 89 -0.53 8.78 22.60
N SER A 90 -0.88 7.73 23.35
CA SER A 90 -1.57 6.56 22.82
C SER A 90 -3.01 6.86 22.38
N PHE A 91 -3.70 7.83 23.00
CA PHE A 91 -5.05 8.24 22.62
C PHE A 91 -5.15 8.80 21.20
N PRO A 92 -4.37 9.82 20.80
CA PRO A 92 -4.39 10.33 19.44
C PRO A 92 -3.96 9.28 18.41
N ILE A 93 -2.98 8.43 18.74
CA ILE A 93 -2.55 7.34 17.86
C ILE A 93 -3.69 6.32 17.65
N SER A 94 -4.42 5.97 18.71
CA SER A 94 -5.57 5.04 18.63
C SER A 94 -6.71 5.62 17.80
N ILE A 95 -7.00 6.92 17.94
CA ILE A 95 -8.01 7.60 17.11
C ILE A 95 -7.56 7.66 15.65
N MET A 96 -6.29 7.95 15.38
CA MET A 96 -5.75 7.95 14.02
C MET A 96 -5.86 6.57 13.37
N LEU A 97 -5.52 5.51 14.10
CA LEU A 97 -5.70 4.13 13.64
C LEU A 97 -7.18 3.77 13.45
N GLY A 98 -8.06 4.20 14.35
CA GLY A 98 -9.51 3.96 14.24
C GLY A 98 -10.14 4.66 13.03
N VAL A 99 -9.81 5.94 12.80
CA VAL A 99 -10.27 6.69 11.63
C VAL A 99 -9.66 6.11 10.35
N GLY A 100 -8.36 5.80 10.36
CA GLY A 100 -7.66 5.18 9.24
C GLY A 100 -8.30 3.86 8.83
N THR A 101 -8.51 2.95 9.78
CA THR A 101 -9.16 1.66 9.54
C THR A 101 -10.62 1.80 9.12
N GLY A 102 -11.37 2.75 9.68
CA GLY A 102 -12.74 3.03 9.27
C GLY A 102 -12.84 3.53 7.82
N LEU A 103 -11.93 4.43 7.43
CA LEU A 103 -11.88 4.96 6.07
C LEU A 103 -11.44 3.89 5.07
N THR A 104 -10.41 3.10 5.40
CA THR A 104 -9.97 2.01 4.54
C THR A 104 -11.05 0.94 4.42
N MET A 105 -11.74 0.55 5.50
CA MET A 105 -12.83 -0.41 5.46
C MET A 105 -13.96 0.05 4.53
N ARG A 106 -14.40 1.31 4.65
CA ARG A 106 -15.41 1.88 3.75
C ARG A 106 -14.95 1.86 2.28
N THR A 107 -13.69 2.19 2.05
CA THR A 107 -13.10 2.25 0.71
C THR A 107 -12.95 0.86 0.11
N MET A 108 -12.53 -0.12 0.92
CA MET A 108 -12.42 -1.54 0.57
C MET A 108 -13.79 -2.10 0.17
N MET A 109 -14.84 -1.84 0.96
CA MET A 109 -16.19 -2.30 0.59
C MET A 109 -16.69 -1.70 -0.73
N ARG A 110 -16.46 -0.40 -0.97
CA ARG A 110 -16.92 0.26 -2.20
C ARG A 110 -16.08 -0.15 -3.42
N THR A 111 -14.77 -0.18 -3.28
CA THR A 111 -13.85 -0.38 -4.40
C THR A 111 -13.64 -1.85 -4.69
N ASP A 112 -13.38 -2.65 -3.64
CA ASP A 112 -13.03 -4.04 -3.81
C ASP A 112 -14.27 -4.93 -3.92
N LEU A 113 -15.37 -4.62 -3.23
CA LEU A 113 -16.61 -5.39 -3.36
C LEU A 113 -17.45 -4.87 -4.53
N VAL A 114 -17.98 -3.65 -4.42
CA VAL A 114 -18.92 -3.11 -5.41
C VAL A 114 -18.22 -2.81 -6.75
N GLY A 115 -16.99 -2.29 -6.69
CA GLY A 115 -16.18 -2.03 -7.90
C GLY A 115 -15.84 -3.30 -8.67
N ASN A 116 -15.33 -4.35 -8.02
CA ASN A 116 -15.04 -5.60 -8.73
C ASN A 116 -16.31 -6.31 -9.23
N MET A 117 -17.41 -6.29 -8.47
CA MET A 117 -18.69 -6.87 -8.94
C MET A 117 -19.23 -6.13 -10.17
N SER A 118 -19.28 -4.79 -10.12
CA SER A 118 -19.74 -3.98 -11.26
C SER A 118 -18.81 -4.11 -12.47
N ALA A 119 -17.50 -4.23 -12.26
CA ALA A 119 -16.54 -4.50 -13.32
C ALA A 119 -16.84 -5.83 -14.03
N VAL A 120 -16.99 -6.93 -13.29
CA VAL A 120 -17.30 -8.27 -13.85
C VAL A 120 -18.63 -8.27 -14.60
N ILE A 121 -19.66 -7.61 -14.07
CA ILE A 121 -20.97 -7.49 -14.74
C ILE A 121 -20.85 -6.66 -16.02
N SER A 122 -20.16 -5.52 -15.97
CA SER A 122 -19.98 -4.65 -17.14
C SER A 122 -19.10 -5.29 -18.23
N GLU A 123 -18.15 -6.12 -17.83
CA GLU A 123 -17.25 -6.84 -18.75
C GLU A 123 -17.95 -8.02 -19.40
N THR A 124 -18.92 -8.64 -18.72
CA THR A 124 -19.80 -9.67 -19.31
C THR A 124 -20.57 -9.11 -20.51
N ALA A 125 -21.08 -7.87 -20.42
CA ALA A 125 -21.77 -7.21 -21.53
C ALA A 125 -20.84 -6.85 -22.71
N LYS A 126 -19.53 -6.67 -22.45
CA LYS A 126 -18.52 -6.27 -23.45
C LYS A 126 -17.86 -7.46 -24.17
N ILE A 127 -18.17 -8.70 -23.79
CA ILE A 127 -17.65 -9.91 -24.46
C ILE A 127 -17.98 -9.91 -25.96
N PHE A 128 -19.13 -9.36 -26.33
CA PHE A 128 -19.62 -9.35 -27.72
C PHE A 128 -19.22 -8.11 -28.53
N ILE A 129 -18.65 -7.07 -27.90
CA ILE A 129 -18.39 -5.76 -28.53
C ILE A 129 -16.96 -5.30 -28.20
N GLY A 130 -16.04 -5.44 -29.16
CA GLY A 130 -14.66 -4.95 -29.04
C GLY A 130 -13.65 -5.67 -29.95
N PRO A 131 -12.36 -5.25 -29.96
CA PRO A 131 -11.27 -5.93 -30.65
C PRO A 131 -11.07 -7.40 -30.20
N PRO A 132 -10.60 -8.31 -31.07
CA PRO A 132 -10.47 -9.74 -30.75
C PRO A 132 -9.61 -10.03 -29.51
N ALA A 133 -8.52 -9.27 -29.31
CA ALA A 133 -7.63 -9.43 -28.16
C ALA A 133 -8.32 -9.07 -26.82
N SER A 134 -9.12 -8.01 -26.80
CA SER A 134 -9.87 -7.61 -25.60
C SER A 134 -11.02 -8.57 -25.27
N ARG A 135 -11.64 -9.21 -26.26
CA ARG A 135 -12.72 -10.20 -26.04
C ARG A 135 -12.23 -11.40 -25.24
N LEU A 136 -11.03 -11.91 -25.57
CA LEU A 136 -10.41 -13.02 -24.84
C LEU A 136 -10.11 -12.62 -23.39
N GLY A 137 -9.62 -11.40 -23.17
CA GLY A 137 -9.38 -10.87 -21.82
C GLY A 137 -10.65 -10.80 -20.95
N TYR A 138 -11.73 -10.23 -21.50
CA TYR A 138 -13.01 -10.16 -20.79
C TYR A 138 -13.60 -11.55 -20.51
N PHE A 139 -13.51 -12.48 -21.47
CA PHE A 139 -13.98 -13.85 -21.30
C PHE A 139 -13.22 -14.59 -20.20
N ILE A 140 -11.88 -14.53 -20.22
CA ILE A 140 -11.03 -15.16 -19.21
C ILE A 140 -11.37 -14.61 -17.82
N ARG A 141 -11.51 -13.30 -17.68
CA ARG A 141 -11.79 -12.69 -16.37
C ARG A 141 -13.14 -13.13 -15.79
N VAL A 142 -14.20 -13.12 -16.61
CA VAL A 142 -15.54 -13.56 -16.18
C VAL A 142 -15.53 -15.04 -15.80
N VAL A 143 -14.92 -15.90 -16.62
CA VAL A 143 -14.82 -17.34 -16.35
C VAL A 143 -13.99 -17.62 -15.10
N PHE A 144 -12.88 -16.91 -14.90
CA PHE A 144 -12.02 -17.07 -13.73
C PHE A 144 -12.72 -16.61 -12.45
N THR A 145 -13.43 -15.47 -12.47
CA THR A 145 -14.19 -15.01 -11.31
C THR A 145 -15.32 -15.96 -10.96
N LEU A 146 -16.10 -16.44 -11.95
CA LEU A 146 -17.16 -17.42 -11.70
C LEU A 146 -16.61 -18.75 -11.18
N SER A 147 -15.54 -19.26 -11.77
CA SER A 147 -14.90 -20.50 -11.33
C SER A 147 -14.29 -20.38 -9.93
N GLY A 148 -13.70 -19.23 -9.60
CA GLY A 148 -13.20 -18.92 -8.26
C GLY A 148 -14.32 -18.82 -7.22
N LEU A 149 -15.45 -18.18 -7.56
CA LEU A 149 -16.64 -18.12 -6.70
C LEU A 149 -17.20 -19.52 -6.44
N VAL A 150 -17.32 -20.35 -7.48
CA VAL A 150 -17.75 -21.75 -7.35
C VAL A 150 -16.79 -22.53 -6.45
N TYR A 151 -15.47 -22.36 -6.61
CA TYR A 151 -14.48 -23.00 -5.73
C TYR A 151 -14.64 -22.56 -4.25
N LEU A 152 -14.75 -21.26 -3.98
CA LEU A 152 -14.85 -20.73 -2.62
C LEU A 152 -16.19 -21.06 -1.94
N LEU A 153 -17.30 -20.95 -2.67
CA LEU A 153 -18.65 -21.19 -2.14
C LEU A 153 -18.91 -22.69 -1.89
N PHE A 154 -18.47 -23.56 -2.80
CA PHE A 154 -18.71 -25.01 -2.70
C PHE A 154 -17.60 -25.79 -1.98
N THR A 155 -16.56 -25.13 -1.48
CA THR A 155 -15.58 -25.79 -0.59
C THR A 155 -16.19 -26.13 0.77
N ILE A 156 -17.29 -25.48 1.18
CA ILE A 156 -17.86 -25.66 2.52
C ILE A 156 -18.94 -26.76 2.57
N PHE A 157 -19.69 -27.07 1.51
CA PHE A 157 -20.65 -28.20 1.50
C PHE A 157 -20.90 -28.74 0.10
N ILE A 158 -20.82 -30.08 -0.07
CA ILE A 158 -21.73 -30.97 -0.83
C ILE A 158 -21.24 -32.42 -0.64
N LYS A 159 -21.94 -33.23 0.16
CA LYS A 159 -21.95 -34.70 0.06
C LYS A 159 -23.25 -35.09 -0.66
N GLY A 160 -23.19 -35.30 -1.97
CA GLY A 160 -24.37 -35.65 -2.78
C GLY A 160 -24.03 -36.19 -4.18
N PRO A 161 -25.01 -36.79 -4.89
CA PRO A 161 -24.81 -37.50 -6.17
C PRO A 161 -24.41 -36.63 -7.37
N VAL A 162 -24.52 -35.30 -7.29
CA VAL A 162 -24.01 -34.31 -8.27
C VAL A 162 -22.50 -34.00 -8.10
N SER A 163 -21.81 -34.74 -7.22
CA SER A 163 -20.40 -34.50 -6.85
C SER A 163 -19.38 -34.67 -7.98
N LYS A 164 -19.63 -35.50 -9.00
CA LYS A 164 -18.66 -35.78 -10.07
C LYS A 164 -18.40 -34.57 -10.99
N PRO A 165 -19.40 -33.95 -11.65
CA PRO A 165 -19.16 -32.77 -12.50
C PRO A 165 -18.72 -31.53 -11.69
N ILE A 166 -19.26 -31.36 -10.48
CA ILE A 166 -18.88 -30.27 -9.57
C ILE A 166 -17.43 -30.44 -9.08
N GLY A 167 -16.94 -31.69 -8.94
CA GLY A 167 -15.55 -31.99 -8.60
C GLY A 167 -14.53 -31.53 -9.65
N TYR A 168 -14.86 -31.64 -10.94
CA TYR A 168 -14.00 -31.14 -12.03
C TYR A 168 -13.94 -29.61 -12.05
N ILE A 169 -15.09 -28.95 -11.91
CA ILE A 169 -15.17 -27.47 -11.87
C ILE A 169 -14.43 -26.93 -10.62
N ARG A 170 -14.51 -27.64 -9.49
CA ARG A 170 -13.76 -27.31 -8.27
C ARG A 170 -12.25 -27.44 -8.48
N THR A 171 -11.79 -28.50 -9.13
CA THR A 171 -10.36 -28.69 -9.42
C THR A 171 -9.84 -27.58 -10.33
N PHE A 172 -10.60 -27.21 -11.37
CA PHE A 172 -10.28 -26.07 -12.23
C PHE A 172 -10.26 -24.75 -11.44
N GLY A 173 -11.29 -24.50 -10.62
CA GLY A 173 -11.37 -23.29 -9.77
C GLY A 173 -10.24 -23.18 -8.74
N LYS A 174 -9.73 -24.31 -8.23
CA LYS A 174 -8.53 -24.33 -7.37
C LYS A 174 -7.30 -23.80 -8.12
N TYR A 175 -7.06 -24.24 -9.35
CA TYR A 175 -5.93 -23.77 -10.15
C TYR A 175 -6.07 -22.30 -10.52
N VAL A 176 -7.28 -21.86 -10.87
CA VAL A 176 -7.60 -20.45 -11.10
C VAL A 176 -7.31 -19.61 -9.85
N PHE A 177 -7.71 -20.08 -8.68
CA PHE A 177 -7.49 -19.39 -7.41
C PHE A 177 -6.00 -19.27 -7.08
N ILE A 178 -5.23 -20.35 -7.24
CA ILE A 178 -3.77 -20.33 -7.03
C ILE A 178 -3.09 -19.38 -8.03
N THR A 179 -3.53 -19.37 -9.29
CA THR A 179 -3.00 -18.48 -10.33
C THR A 179 -3.30 -17.02 -10.00
N TYR A 180 -4.51 -16.71 -9.52
CA TYR A 180 -4.87 -15.36 -9.09
C TYR A 180 -4.04 -14.88 -7.89
N LEU A 181 -3.85 -15.74 -6.89
CA LEU A 181 -2.96 -15.42 -5.75
C LEU A 181 -1.52 -15.18 -6.23
N GLY A 182 -1.02 -15.99 -7.18
CA GLY A 182 0.29 -15.79 -7.80
C GLY A 182 0.40 -14.46 -8.54
N LEU A 183 -0.64 -14.04 -9.27
CA LEU A 183 -0.71 -12.73 -9.93
C LEU A 183 -0.66 -11.58 -8.92
N GLN A 184 -1.37 -11.70 -7.79
CA GLN A 184 -1.37 -10.66 -6.75
C GLN A 184 0.01 -10.53 -6.08
N VAL A 185 0.65 -11.66 -5.74
CA VAL A 185 2.03 -11.66 -5.23
C VAL A 185 2.98 -11.06 -6.28
N GLY A 186 2.78 -11.37 -7.57
CA GLY A 186 3.55 -10.77 -8.65
C GLY A 186 3.40 -9.25 -8.72
N ASN A 187 2.18 -8.73 -8.55
CA ASN A 187 1.93 -7.30 -8.51
C ASN A 187 2.64 -6.60 -7.35
N ASP A 188 2.66 -7.24 -6.17
CA ASP A 188 3.39 -6.73 -5.01
C ASP A 188 4.91 -6.71 -5.27
N ILE A 189 5.45 -7.73 -5.94
CA ILE A 189 6.87 -7.79 -6.33
C ILE A 189 7.24 -6.66 -7.29
N ILE A 190 6.34 -6.29 -8.22
CA ILE A 190 6.57 -5.17 -9.16
C ILE A 190 6.79 -3.85 -8.40
N MET A 191 6.09 -3.62 -7.28
CA MET A 191 6.32 -2.44 -6.45
C MET A 191 7.75 -2.39 -5.89
N PHE A 192 8.24 -3.53 -5.36
CA PHE A 192 9.62 -3.62 -4.87
C PHE A 192 10.64 -3.47 -5.99
N GLN A 193 10.38 -4.08 -7.16
CA GLN A 193 11.21 -3.90 -8.35
C GLN A 193 11.27 -2.43 -8.78
N GLY A 194 10.16 -1.69 -8.70
CA GLY A 194 10.11 -0.27 -9.02
C GLY A 194 11.01 0.58 -8.12
N LEU A 195 11.05 0.27 -6.81
CA LEU A 195 11.95 0.91 -5.86
C LEU A 195 13.42 0.63 -6.17
N VAL A 196 13.77 -0.63 -6.45
CA VAL A 196 15.13 -1.03 -6.84
C VAL A 196 15.54 -0.35 -8.15
N THR A 197 14.65 -0.32 -9.14
CA THR A 197 14.92 0.34 -10.42
C THR A 197 15.16 1.84 -10.23
N SER A 198 14.35 2.49 -9.38
CA SER A 198 14.54 3.91 -9.05
C SER A 198 15.88 4.19 -8.37
N ALA A 199 16.33 3.28 -7.50
CA ALA A 199 17.65 3.34 -6.87
C ALA A 199 18.78 3.14 -7.89
N LEU A 200 18.67 2.18 -8.81
CA LEU A 200 19.66 1.93 -9.85
C LEU A 200 19.75 3.08 -10.86
N VAL A 201 18.61 3.64 -11.28
CA VAL A 201 18.58 4.82 -12.16
C VAL A 201 19.27 6.00 -11.49
N ARG A 202 19.09 6.17 -10.18
CA ARG A 202 19.79 7.21 -9.42
C ARG A 202 21.31 7.03 -9.44
N LEU A 203 21.79 5.79 -9.32
CA LEU A 203 23.22 5.48 -9.34
C LEU A 203 23.82 5.64 -10.76
N PHE A 204 23.23 5.00 -11.76
CA PHE A 204 23.79 4.98 -13.11
C PHE A 204 23.52 6.26 -13.89
N LYS A 205 22.25 6.70 -13.92
CA LYS A 205 21.83 7.81 -14.77
C LYS A 205 22.01 9.16 -14.10
N THR A 206 21.68 9.28 -12.81
CA THR A 206 21.77 10.58 -12.11
C THR A 206 23.18 10.87 -11.60
N TRP A 207 23.87 9.88 -11.04
CA TRP A 207 25.22 10.09 -10.49
C TRP A 207 26.34 9.92 -11.53
N LEU A 208 26.41 8.76 -12.20
CA LEU A 208 27.44 8.48 -13.22
C LEU A 208 27.14 9.14 -14.58
N GLY A 209 25.87 9.41 -14.88
CA GLY A 209 25.44 10.00 -16.14
C GLY A 209 25.64 9.06 -17.33
N ILE A 210 25.46 7.75 -17.08
CA ILE A 210 25.49 6.64 -18.05
C ILE A 210 24.07 6.11 -18.24
#